data_AF-S4PFP8-F1
#
_entry.id   AF-S4PFP8-F1
#
_cell.length_a   1.000
_cell.length_b   1.000
_cell.length_c   1.000
_cell.angle_alpha   90.00
_cell.angle_beta   90.00
_cell.angle_gamma   90.00
#
_symmetry.space_group_name_H-M   'P 1'
#
loop_
_entity.id
_entity.type
_entity.pdbx_description
1 polymer ?
#
loop_
_entity_poly.entity_id
_entity_poly.type
_entity_poly.pdbx_seq_one_letter_code
_entity_poly.pdbx_strand_id
1 'polypeptide(L)'
;IEVKSVAAPIATAFCWTLSFLVTKFFPSISESIGMHVGFFIFCACCIAAFFFTLFVVPETKGKSFLEIQQMLGAKNTSMPEKA
;
A
#
# COMPACT_ATOMS: atom_id res chain seq x y z
N ILE A 1 17.30 -12.18 3.44
CA ILE A 1 15.92 -12.02 3.99
C ILE A 1 15.06 -11.61 2.82
N GLU A 2 14.12 -12.46 2.42
CA GLU A 2 13.15 -12.13 1.37
C GLU A 2 12.43 -10.84 1.78
N VAL A 3 12.61 -9.73 1.06
CA VAL A 3 11.96 -8.44 1.40
C VAL A 3 10.44 -8.62 1.53
N LYS A 4 9.89 -9.55 0.75
CA LYS A 4 8.50 -10.01 0.79
C LYS A 4 8.04 -10.48 2.18
N SER A 5 8.88 -11.20 2.94
CA SER A 5 8.48 -11.77 4.24
C SER A 5 8.34 -10.73 5.34
N VAL A 6 9.05 -9.59 5.21
CA VAL A 6 8.95 -8.45 6.14
C VAL A 6 7.92 -7.43 5.66
N ALA A 7 7.82 -7.20 4.35
CA ALA A 7 6.89 -6.23 3.79
C ALA A 7 5.41 -6.62 3.97
N ALA A 8 5.07 -7.90 3.78
CA ALA A 8 3.69 -8.38 3.89
C ALA A 8 3.04 -8.16 5.28
N PRO A 9 3.67 -8.53 6.42
CA PRO A 9 3.10 -8.28 7.73
C PRO A 9 3.03 -6.79 8.08
N ILE A 10 3.98 -5.97 7.63
CA ILE A 10 3.94 -4.51 7.84
C ILE A 10 2.75 -3.90 7.10
N ALA A 11 2.55 -4.26 5.82
CA ALA A 11 1.40 -3.79 5.04
C ALA A 11 0.07 -4.23 5.66
N THR A 12 0.02 -5.47 6.17
CA THR A 12 -1.15 -6.01 6.86
C THR A 12 -1.43 -5.24 8.15
N ALA A 13 -0.41 -5.05 9.00
CA ALA A 13 -0.54 -4.29 10.25
C ALA A 13 -1.01 -2.85 10.01
N PHE A 14 -0.48 -2.20 8.98
CA PHE A 14 -0.90 -0.86 8.57
C PHE A 14 -2.37 -0.84 8.13
N CYS A 15 -2.79 -1.80 7.29
CA CYS A 15 -4.18 -1.94 6.85
C CYS A 15 -5.15 -2.12 8.04
N TRP A 16 -4.80 -3.00 8.98
CA TRP A 16 -5.62 -3.23 10.17
C TRP A 16 -5.63 -2.02 11.11
N THR A 17 -4.52 -1.29 11.23
CA THR A 17 -4.45 -0.06 12.02
C THR A 17 -5.35 1.02 11.44
N LEU A 18 -5.32 1.24 10.12
CA LEU A 18 -6.23 2.15 9.44
C LEU A 18 -7.70 1.74 9.63
N SER A 19 -7.99 0.44 9.51
CA SER A 19 -9.34 -0.11 9.73
C SER A 19 -9.84 0.14 11.15
N PHE A 20 -8.96 0.00 12.15
CA PHE A 20 -9.26 0.32 13.54
C PHE A 20 -9.53 1.81 13.74
N LEU A 21 -8.69 2.69 13.19
CA LEU A 21 -8.88 4.14 13.27
C LEU A 21 -10.23 4.53 12.66
N VAL A 22 -10.53 4.06 11.46
CA VAL A 22 -11.82 4.29 10.80
C VAL A 22 -12.97 3.84 11.71
N THR A 23 -12.93 2.60 12.21
CA THR A 23 -14.01 2.06 13.06
C THR A 23 -14.19 2.87 14.35
N LYS A 24 -13.10 3.36 14.94
CA LYS A 24 -13.13 4.11 16.20
C LYS A 24 -13.58 5.56 16.03
N PHE A 25 -13.14 6.22 14.96
CA PHE A 25 -13.38 7.65 14.72
C PHE A 25 -14.65 7.91 13.92
N PHE A 26 -15.09 6.98 13.07
CA PHE A 26 -16.27 7.15 12.22
C PHE A 26 -17.56 7.42 13.02
N PRO A 27 -17.88 6.70 14.12
CA PRO A 27 -19.03 7.03 14.95
C PRO A 27 -18.94 8.44 15.56
N SER A 28 -17.75 8.82 16.04
CA SER A 28 -17.51 10.14 16.65
C SER A 28 -17.68 11.29 15.65
N ILE A 29 -17.25 11.11 14.40
CA ILE A 29 -17.44 12.09 13.33
C ILE A 29 -18.91 12.13 12.90
N SER A 30 -19.56 10.96 12.78
CA SER A 30 -20.96 10.86 12.37
C SER A 30 -21.90 11.52 13.38
N GLU A 31 -21.60 11.43 14.68
CA GLU A 31 -22.42 12.02 15.74
C GLU A 31 -22.19 13.53 15.89
N SER A 32 -20.97 14.01 15.66
CA SER A 32 -20.63 15.43 15.86
C SER A 32 -20.97 16.32 14.66
N ILE A 33 -20.69 15.88 13.43
CA ILE A 33 -20.78 16.73 12.22
C ILE A 33 -21.66 16.08 11.15
N GLY A 34 -21.99 14.80 11.30
CA GLY A 34 -22.85 14.06 10.37
C GLY A 34 -22.07 13.17 9.41
N MET A 35 -22.74 12.12 8.91
CA MET A 35 -22.12 11.03 8.14
C MET A 35 -21.46 11.49 6.83
N HIS A 36 -21.93 12.58 6.24
CA HIS A 36 -21.42 13.14 4.98
C HIS A 36 -19.93 13.51 5.06
N VAL A 37 -19.46 14.01 6.21
CA VAL A 37 -18.03 14.32 6.41
C VAL A 37 -17.17 13.06 6.38
N GLY A 38 -17.66 11.95 6.97
CA GLY A 38 -16.99 10.66 6.89
C GLY A 38 -16.78 10.20 5.44
N PHE A 39 -17.81 10.34 4.59
CA PHE A 39 -17.72 10.01 3.16
C PHE A 39 -16.74 10.92 2.40
N PHE A 40 -16.68 12.21 2.70
CA PHE A 40 -15.69 13.10 2.09
C PHE A 40 -14.25 12.73 2.45
N ILE A 41 -14.00 12.30 3.69
CA ILE A 41 -12.68 11.81 4.12
C ILE A 41 -12.29 10.57 3.32
N PHE A 42 -13.20 9.60 3.17
CA PHE A 42 -12.94 8.43 2.32
C PHE A 42 -12.69 8.81 0.86
N CYS A 43 -13.45 9.75 0.31
CA CYS A 43 -13.25 10.26 -1.04
C CYS A 43 -11.84 10.86 -1.21
N ALA A 44 -11.41 11.70 -0.27
CA ALA A 44 -10.06 12.27 -0.26
C ALA A 44 -8.97 11.19 -0.18
N CYS A 45 -9.15 10.17 0.66
CA CYS A 45 -8.25 9.03 0.74
C CYS A 45 -8.16 8.26 -0.60
N CYS A 46 -9.29 8.04 -1.29
CA CYS A 46 -9.31 7.37 -2.59
C CYS A 46 -8.57 8.18 -3.65
N ILE A 47 -8.77 9.50 -3.70
CA ILE A 47 -8.06 10.40 -4.63
C ILE A 47 -6.55 10.37 -4.35
N ALA A 48 -6.14 10.45 -3.09
CA ALA A 48 -4.73 10.33 -2.71
C ALA A 48 -4.13 8.98 -3.11
N ALA A 49 -4.85 7.88 -2.88
CA ALA A 49 -4.43 6.53 -3.28
C ALA A 49 -4.32 6.39 -4.81
N PHE A 50 -5.22 7.01 -5.56
CA PHE A 50 -5.17 7.04 -7.03
C PHE A 50 -3.90 7.72 -7.53
N PHE A 51 -3.61 8.94 -7.06
CA PHE A 51 -2.38 9.65 -7.46
C PHE A 51 -1.12 8.92 -7.01
N PHE A 52 -1.10 8.37 -5.79
CA PHE A 52 0.00 7.55 -5.33
C PHE A 52 0.24 6.35 -6.25
N THR A 53 -0.81 5.64 -6.64
CA THR A 53 -0.71 4.49 -7.54
C THR A 53 -0.20 4.91 -8.91
N LEU A 54 -0.70 6.01 -9.48
CA LEU A 54 -0.27 6.49 -10.79
C LEU A 54 1.20 6.92 -10.86
N PHE A 55 1.71 7.58 -9.83
CA PHE A 55 3.07 8.16 -9.87
C PHE A 55 4.13 7.28 -9.24
N VAL A 56 3.79 6.49 -8.22
CA VAL A 56 4.76 5.77 -7.39
C VAL A 56 4.79 4.27 -7.69
N VAL A 57 3.66 3.68 -8.10
CA VAL A 57 3.57 2.23 -8.33
C VAL A 57 3.81 1.93 -9.80
N PRO A 58 4.94 1.29 -10.17
CA PRO A 58 5.14 0.86 -11.55
C PRO A 58 4.15 -0.24 -11.93
N GLU A 59 3.78 -0.30 -13.21
CA GLU A 59 2.90 -1.35 -13.74
C GLU A 59 3.52 -2.74 -13.53
N THR A 60 2.96 -3.51 -12.59
CA THR A 60 3.45 -4.86 -12.24
C THR A 60 2.81 -5.98 -13.09
N LYS A 61 1.82 -5.65 -13.93
CA LYS A 61 1.07 -6.63 -14.72
C LYS A 61 1.95 -7.24 -15.83
N GLY A 62 2.03 -8.57 -15.86
CA GLY A 62 2.74 -9.32 -16.90
C GLY A 62 4.27 -9.29 -16.79
N LYS A 63 4.81 -8.91 -15.62
CA LYS A 63 6.25 -8.92 -15.31
C LYS A 63 6.55 -10.04 -14.31
N SER A 64 7.72 -10.67 -14.43
CA SER A 64 8.19 -11.63 -13.43
C SER A 64 8.61 -10.91 -12.13
N PHE A 65 8.61 -11.65 -11.01
CA PHE A 65 9.09 -11.12 -9.72
C PHE A 65 10.52 -10.55 -9.81
N LEU A 66 11.39 -11.19 -10.60
CA LEU A 66 12.76 -10.74 -10.80
C LEU A 66 12.82 -9.41 -11.57
N GLU A 67 12.06 -9.27 -12.64
CA GLU A 67 11.94 -8.00 -13.38
C GLU A 67 11.41 -6.86 -12.50
N ILE A 68 10.42 -7.15 -11.65
CA ILE A 68 9.88 -6.16 -10.70
C ILE A 68 10.97 -5.73 -9.70
N GLN A 69 11.73 -6.66 -9.12
CA GLN A 69 12.83 -6.32 -8.22
C GLN A 69 13.92 -5.48 -8.92
N GLN A 70 14.23 -5.77 -10.18
CA GLN A 70 15.17 -4.98 -10.97
C GLN A 70 14.66 -3.56 -11.26
N MET A 71 13.37 -3.40 -11.57
CA MET A 71 12.73 -2.09 -11.75
C MET A 71 12.74 -1.23 -10.47
N LEU A 72 12.57 -1.87 -9.31
CA LEU A 72 12.59 -1.20 -8.01
C LEU A 72 14.02 -0.95 -7.48
N GLY A 73 15.06 -1.21 -8.27
CA GLY A 73 16.44 -0.86 -7.93
C GLY A 73 17.15 -1.83 -7.00
N ALA A 74 16.73 -3.10 -6.93
CA ALA A 74 17.46 -4.13 -6.19
C ALA A 74 18.85 -4.36 -6.83
N LYS A 75 19.89 -3.72 -6.29
CA LYS A 75 21.29 -4.00 -6.63
C LYS A 75 21.78 -5.24 -5.87
N ASN A 76 22.02 -6.30 -6.64
CA ASN A 76 23.01 -7.36 -6.41
C ASN A 76 22.62 -8.55 -5.50
N THR A 77 22.39 -9.70 -6.12
CA THR A 77 23.33 -10.83 -5.99
C THR A 77 23.53 -11.39 -7.39
N SER A 78 24.76 -11.28 -7.90
CA SER A 78 25.25 -12.04 -9.05
C SER A 78 24.80 -13.49 -8.95
N MET A 79 24.09 -13.98 -9.97
CA MET A 79 24.03 -15.40 -10.24
C MET A 79 25.49 -15.92 -10.31
N PRO A 80 25.88 -16.98 -9.57
CA PRO A 80 27.08 -17.71 -9.96
C PRO A 80 26.86 -18.17 -11.40
N GLU A 81 27.67 -17.61 -12.29
CA GLU A 81 27.84 -18.06 -13.65
C GLU A 81 28.17 -19.56 -13.65
N LYS A 82 27.26 -20.35 -14.25
CA LYS A 82 27.45 -21.72 -14.75
C LYS A 82 28.00 -22.79 -13.80
N ALA A 83 27.22 -23.86 -13.65
CA ALA A 83 27.69 -25.24 -13.78
C ALA A 83 26.53 -26.11 -14.25
#